data_AF-A0A2E9ZN63-F1
#
_entry.id   AF-A0A2E9ZN63-F1
#
_cell.length_a   1.000
_cell.length_b   1.000
_cell.length_c   1.000
_cell.angle_alpha   90.00
_cell.angle_beta   90.00
_cell.angle_gamma   90.00
#
_symmetry.space_group_name_H-M   'P 1'
#
loop_
_entity.id
_entity.type
_entity.pdbx_description
1 polymer ?
#
loop_
_entity_poly.entity_id
_entity_poly.type
_entity_poly.pdbx_seq_one_letter_code
_entity_poly.pdbx_strand_id
1 'polypeptide(L)' 'IMAVLGHNPDAKLGRSYGVAQADWVEGVFSGTHGSNWDADGNLYVQDWNKDGRIMKLVRAK' A
#
# COMPACT_ATOMS: atom_id res chain seq x y z
N ILE A 1 -2.34 2.92 12.50
CA ILE A 1 -2.95 3.13 11.17
C ILE A 1 -3.87 1.94 10.91
N MET A 2 -5.14 2.19 10.63
CA MET A 2 -6.03 1.17 10.07
C MET A 2 -6.02 1.32 8.56
N ALA A 3 -5.64 0.27 7.85
CA ALA A 3 -5.62 0.24 6.39
C ALA A 3 -6.44 -0.97 5.92
N VAL A 4 -7.23 -0.78 4.87
CA VAL A 4 -7.88 -1.89 4.17
C VAL A 4 -6.98 -2.27 3.00
N LEU A 5 -6.46 -3.49 3.02
CA LEU A 5 -5.48 -3.94 2.03
C LEU A 5 -6.05 -3.83 0.61
N GLY A 6 -5.28 -3.16 -0.26
CA GLY A 6 -5.68 -2.94 -1.66
C GLY A 6 -6.79 -1.91 -1.87
N HIS A 7 -7.27 -1.26 -0.81
CA HIS A 7 -8.30 -0.23 -0.94
C HIS A 7 -7.70 1.14 -1.27
N ASN A 8 -8.39 1.83 -2.17
CA ASN A 8 -8.23 3.25 -2.40
C ASN A 8 -9.61 3.92 -2.35
N PRO A 9 -9.82 4.99 -1.57
CA PRO A 9 -11.08 5.71 -1.55
C PRO A 9 -11.38 6.41 -2.88
N ASP A 10 -10.36 6.77 -3.66
CA ASP A 10 -10.51 7.23 -5.04
C ASP A 10 -10.31 6.06 -6.01
N ALA A 11 -11.40 5.63 -6.64
CA ALA A 11 -11.41 4.55 -7.61
C ALA A 11 -10.49 4.79 -8.82
N LYS A 12 -10.13 6.04 -9.14
CA LYS A 12 -9.20 6.37 -10.22
C LYS A 12 -7.74 6.14 -9.83
N LEU A 13 -7.44 6.22 -8.54
CA LEU A 13 -6.10 6.01 -8.00
C LEU A 13 -5.89 4.55 -7.55
N GLY A 14 -6.97 3.80 -7.34
CA GLY A 14 -6.94 2.36 -7.13
C GLY A 14 -6.67 1.59 -8.43
N ARG A 15 -5.83 0.54 -8.34
CA ARG A 15 -5.35 -0.27 -9.46
C ARG A 15 -4.68 0.56 -10.58
N SER A 16 -4.00 1.64 -10.20
CA SER A 16 -3.38 2.58 -11.12
C SER A 16 -1.86 2.62 -10.98
N TYR A 17 -1.16 2.37 -12.09
CA TYR A 17 0.31 2.48 -12.17
C TYR A 17 0.79 3.94 -12.09
N GLY A 18 0.00 4.90 -12.56
CA GLY A 18 0.46 6.29 -12.79
C GLY A 18 0.55 7.17 -11.54
N VAL A 19 0.25 6.66 -10.35
CA VAL A 19 0.22 7.47 -9.12
C VAL A 19 1.62 7.93 -8.74
N ALA A 20 1.83 9.25 -8.71
CA ALA A 20 3.12 9.83 -8.36
C ALA A 20 3.36 9.86 -6.86
N GLN A 21 4.63 9.83 -6.48
CA GLN A 21 5.03 9.90 -5.08
C GLN A 21 4.44 11.10 -4.31
N ALA A 22 4.26 12.25 -4.97
CA ALA A 22 3.65 13.43 -4.36
C ALA A 22 2.16 13.24 -3.98
N ASP A 23 1.48 12.28 -4.61
CA ASP A 23 0.07 11.97 -4.39
C ASP A 23 -0.15 10.81 -3.41
N TRP A 24 0.93 10.28 -2.82
CA TRP A 24 0.83 9.17 -1.87
C TRP A 24 0.19 9.60 -0.56
N VAL A 25 -0.84 8.85 -0.17
CA VAL A 25 -1.48 8.97 1.14
C VAL A 25 -1.09 7.75 1.97
N GLU A 26 -0.69 7.98 3.21
CA GLU A 26 -0.32 6.92 4.15
C GLU A 26 -1.52 6.00 4.41
N GLY A 27 -1.30 4.68 4.34
CA GLY A 27 -2.35 3.68 4.52
C GLY A 27 -3.29 3.48 3.32
N VAL A 28 -3.09 4.21 2.23
CA VAL A 28 -3.87 4.07 0.98
C VAL A 28 -3.02 3.43 -0.11
N PHE A 29 -3.59 2.46 -0.82
CA PHE A 29 -2.88 1.68 -1.85
C PHE A 29 -3.25 2.12 -3.26
N SER A 30 -2.34 1.96 -4.21
CA SER A 30 -2.54 2.32 -5.62
C SER A 30 -2.60 1.10 -6.53
N GLY A 31 -1.83 0.06 -6.25
CA GLY A 31 -1.78 -1.15 -7.05
C GLY A 31 -1.12 -2.30 -6.30
N THR A 32 -1.76 -2.85 -5.26
CA THR A 32 -1.17 -3.94 -4.48
C THR A 32 -0.96 -5.22 -5.32
N HIS A 33 0.26 -5.76 -5.31
CA HIS A 33 0.61 -6.98 -6.08
C HIS A 33 1.19 -8.12 -5.25
N GLY A 34 1.65 -7.85 -4.03
CA GLY A 34 2.21 -8.89 -3.19
C GLY A 34 2.25 -8.47 -1.73
N SER A 35 2.27 -9.45 -0.85
CA SER A 35 2.38 -9.19 0.58
C SER A 35 3.16 -10.30 1.29
N ASN A 36 3.87 -9.93 2.36
CA ASN A 36 4.59 -10.89 3.21
C ASN A 36 4.59 -10.42 4.67
N TRP A 37 4.57 -11.37 5.60
CA TRP A 37 4.70 -11.14 7.03
C TRP A 37 6.16 -11.27 7.46
N ASP A 38 6.62 -10.38 8.36
CA ASP A 38 7.86 -10.65 9.11
C ASP A 38 7.59 -11.45 10.38
N ALA A 39 8.68 -11.87 11.06
CA ALA A 39 8.61 -12.67 12.27
C ALA A 39 7.91 -11.97 13.45
N ASP A 40 7.86 -10.62 13.43
CA ASP A 40 7.17 -9.82 14.45
C ASP A 40 5.67 -9.66 14.14
N GLY A 41 5.22 -10.16 12.98
CA GLY A 41 3.84 -10.07 12.52
C GLY A 41 3.50 -8.73 11.86
N ASN A 42 4.49 -7.96 11.40
CA ASN A 42 4.24 -6.80 10.54
C ASN A 42 3.99 -7.26 9.10
N LEU A 43 3.14 -6.54 8.38
CA LEU A 43 2.80 -6.84 6.99
C LEU A 43 3.53 -5.88 6.04
N TYR A 44 4.26 -6.42 5.08
CA TYR A 44 4.81 -5.67 3.95
C TYR A 44 3.90 -5.85 2.75
N VAL A 45 3.61 -4.76 2.06
CA VAL A 45 2.79 -4.76 0.84
C VAL A 45 3.58 -4.12 -0.29
N GLN A 46 3.71 -4.84 -1.39
CA GLN A 46 4.21 -4.32 -2.66
C GLN A 46 3.08 -3.56 -3.34
N ASP A 47 3.27 -2.26 -3.49
CA ASP A 47 2.36 -1.35 -4.15
C ASP A 47 2.96 -0.88 -5.47
N TRP A 48 2.39 -1.38 -6.56
CA TRP A 48 2.82 -1.14 -7.91
C TRP A 48 2.29 0.22 -8.39
N ASN A 49 3.22 1.17 -8.48
CA ASN A 49 3.06 2.48 -9.09
C ASN A 49 4.34 2.81 -9.87
N LYS A 50 4.40 3.97 -10.53
CA LYS A 50 5.49 4.34 -11.44
C LYS A 50 6.86 4.42 -10.78
N ASP A 51 6.90 4.69 -9.49
CA ASP A 51 8.14 4.86 -8.72
C ASP A 51 8.49 3.59 -7.91
N GLY A 52 7.53 2.66 -7.77
CA GLY A 52 7.60 1.49 -6.92
C GLY A 52 7.49 1.85 -5.43
N ARG A 53 6.65 1.11 -4.68
CA ARG A 53 6.44 1.38 -3.26
C ARG A 53 6.33 0.09 -2.44
N ILE A 54 7.00 0.07 -1.29
CA ILE A 54 6.79 -0.93 -0.23
C ILE A 54 6.21 -0.22 0.98
N MET A 55 5.05 -0.67 1.46
CA MET A 55 4.47 -0.21 2.72
C MET A 55 4.62 -1.27 3.81
N LYS A 56 5.13 -0.86 4.98
CA LYS A 56 5.17 -1.69 6.19
C LYS A 56 4.01 -1.28 7.11
N LEU A 57 3.07 -2.19 7.32
CA LEU A 57 2.01 -2.05 8.31
C LEU A 57 2.46 -2.72 9.62
N VAL A 58 2.59 -1.91 10.67
CA VAL A 58 3.00 -2.38 11.98
C VAL A 58 1.84 -3.08 12.67
N ARG A 59 2.10 -4.25 13.25
CA ARG A 59 1.10 -4.98 14.05
C ARG A 59 0.61 -4.10 15.21
N ALA A 60 -0.69 -3.87 15.29
CA ALA A 60 -1.31 -3.22 16.44
C ALA A 60 -1.29 -4.16 17.66
N LYS A 61 -1.09 -3.59 18.85
CA LYS A 61 -1.16 -4.32 20.13
C LYS A 61 -2.60 -4.55 20.55
#